data_AF-A0A0R1S6R0-F1
#
_entry.id   AF-A0A0R1S6R0-F1
#
_cell.length_a   1.000
_cell.length_b   1.000
_cell.length_c   1.000
_cell.angle_alpha   90.00
_cell.angle_beta   90.00
_cell.angle_gamma   90.00
#
_symmetry.space_group_name_H-M   'P 1'
#
loop_
_entity.id
_entity.type
_entity.pdbx_description
1 polymer ?
#
loop_
_entity_poly.entity_id
_entity_poly.type
_entity_poly.pdbx_seq_one_letter_code
_entity_poly.pdbx_strand_id
1 'polypeptide(L)' 'MTKIQSALEKQTGVATVKVLFNAAKVKADFDAEQISADQLANTVTDLGYEVKSVKTK' A
#
# COMPACT_ATOMS: atom_id res chain seq x y z
N MET A 1 -4.74 -3.35 -14.02
CA MET A 1 -3.81 -2.76 -13.03
C MET A 1 -4.45 -1.52 -12.45
N THR A 2 -4.31 -1.29 -11.14
CA THR A 2 -4.91 -0.12 -10.47
C THR A 2 -3.84 0.85 -10.04
N LYS A 3 -4.14 2.16 -10.06
CA LYS A 3 -3.17 3.22 -9.72
C LYS A 3 -2.52 2.98 -8.36
N ILE A 4 -3.33 2.57 -7.38
CA ILE A 4 -2.88 2.22 -6.02
C ILE A 4 -1.88 1.06 -6.06
N GLN A 5 -2.20 -0.02 -6.76
CA GLN A 5 -1.31 -1.18 -6.86
C GLN A 5 0.03 -0.79 -7.49
N SER A 6 0.00 -0.10 -8.64
CA SER A 6 1.21 0.31 -9.34
C SER A 6 2.06 1.32 -8.57
N ALA A 7 1.47 2.17 -7.74
CA ALA A 7 2.23 3.10 -6.92
C ALA A 7 2.90 2.40 -5.72
N LEU A 8 2.19 1.46 -5.09
CA LEU A 8 2.75 0.66 -4.01
C LEU A 8 3.83 -0.31 -4.52
N GLU A 9 3.65 -0.95 -5.68
CA GLU A 9 4.68 -1.82 -6.29
C GLU A 9 5.94 -1.05 -6.72
N LYS A 10 5.84 0.27 -6.96
CA LYS A 10 6.99 1.12 -7.28
C LYS A 10 7.79 1.54 -6.06
N GLN A 11 7.23 1.38 -4.86
CA GLN A 11 7.92 1.76 -3.63
C GLN A 11 9.05 0.76 -3.32
N THR A 12 10.22 1.29 -3.03
CA THR A 12 11.39 0.49 -2.69
C THR A 12 11.15 -0.26 -1.40
N GLY A 13 11.32 -1.59 -1.41
CA GLY A 13 11.01 -2.46 -0.27
C GLY A 13 9.61 -3.07 -0.30
N VAL A 14 8.78 -2.76 -1.29
CA VAL A 14 7.50 -3.47 -1.48
C VAL A 14 7.72 -4.70 -2.36
N ALA A 15 7.41 -5.88 -1.83
CA ALA A 15 7.60 -7.15 -2.53
C ALA A 15 6.36 -7.56 -3.32
N THR A 16 5.16 -7.37 -2.77
CA THR A 16 3.91 -7.79 -3.42
C THR A 16 2.76 -6.91 -2.98
N VAL A 17 1.88 -6.58 -3.92
CA VAL A 17 0.67 -5.80 -3.63
C VAL A 17 -0.55 -6.50 -4.20
N LYS A 18 -1.59 -6.64 -3.37
CA LYS A 18 -2.83 -7.32 -3.69
C LYS A 18 -4.00 -6.45 -3.27
N VAL A 19 -4.71 -5.93 -4.27
CA VAL A 19 -5.89 -5.08 -4.05
C VAL A 19 -7.15 -5.94 -4.09
N LEU A 20 -7.84 -6.04 -2.95
CA LEU A 20 -9.11 -6.74 -2.81
C LEU A 20 -10.27 -5.74 -2.90
N PHE A 21 -10.78 -5.52 -4.11
CA PHE A 21 -11.93 -4.64 -4.35
C PHE A 21 -13.20 -5.11 -3.64
N ASN A 22 -13.42 -6.43 -3.60
CA ASN A 22 -14.59 -7.02 -2.92
C ASN A 22 -14.63 -6.69 -1.42
N ALA A 23 -13.46 -6.57 -0.79
CA ALA A 23 -13.33 -6.28 0.64
C ALA A 23 -12.90 -4.83 0.93
N ALA A 24 -12.77 -3.99 -0.11
CA ALA A 24 -12.18 -2.65 -0.03
C ALA A 24 -10.87 -2.60 0.78
N LYS A 25 -9.98 -3.59 0.58
CA LYS A 25 -8.72 -3.73 1.32
C LYS A 25 -7.54 -3.90 0.39
N VAL A 26 -6.39 -3.37 0.78
CA VAL A 26 -5.10 -3.61 0.12
C VAL A 26 -4.24 -4.43 1.06
N LYS A 27 -3.66 -5.52 0.55
CA LYS A 27 -2.59 -6.26 1.21
C LYS A 27 -1.30 -5.93 0.48
N ALA A 28 -0.33 -5.37 1.17
CA ALA A 28 1.00 -5.17 0.64
C ALA A 28 1.99 -5.90 1.55
N ASP A 29 2.81 -6.75 0.96
CA ASP A 29 4.00 -7.32 1.58
C ASP A 29 5.14 -6.35 1.30
N PHE A 30 5.69 -5.79 2.38
CA PHE A 30 6.76 -4.82 2.32
C PHE A 30 7.74 -5.08 3.46
N ASP A 31 8.99 -4.68 3.24
CA ASP A 31 10.06 -4.80 4.19
C ASP A 31 10.05 -3.57 5.12
N ALA A 32 9.78 -3.79 6.41
CA ALA A 32 9.71 -2.74 7.41
C ALA A 32 11.06 -2.04 7.67
N GLU A 33 12.18 -2.64 7.23
CA GLU A 33 13.51 -2.02 7.30
C GLU A 33 13.74 -1.02 6.16
N GLN A 34 13.04 -1.19 5.02
CA GLN A 34 13.19 -0.34 3.83
C GLN A 34 12.04 0.68 3.70
N ILE A 35 10.82 0.29 4.08
CA ILE A 35 9.64 1.16 3.95
C ILE A 35 8.66 0.97 5.11
N SER A 36 8.15 2.10 5.60
CA SER A 36 7.19 2.14 6.70
C SER A 36 5.75 2.15 6.20
N ALA A 37 4.85 1.57 6.97
CA ALA A 37 3.42 1.55 6.67
C ALA A 37 2.82 2.96 6.43
N ASP A 38 3.31 3.96 7.15
CA ASP A 38 2.97 5.38 6.95
C ASP A 38 3.37 5.92 5.57
N GLN A 39 4.52 5.52 5.04
CA GLN A 39 4.97 5.92 3.70
C GLN A 39 4.05 5.34 2.61
N LEU A 40 3.66 4.07 2.77
CA LEU A 40 2.66 3.47 1.89
C LEU A 40 1.32 4.21 2.03
N ALA A 41 0.88 4.52 3.25
CA ALA A 41 -0.38 5.23 3.48
C ALA A 41 -0.39 6.63 2.87
N ASN A 42 0.71 7.37 2.99
CA ASN A 42 0.89 8.67 2.35
C ASN A 42 0.83 8.57 0.83
N THR A 43 1.48 7.57 0.23
CA THR A 43 1.42 7.32 -1.22
C THR A 43 -0.02 7.09 -1.69
N VAL A 44 -0.81 6.34 -0.93
CA VAL A 44 -2.23 6.10 -1.23
C VAL A 44 -3.06 7.37 -1.08
N THR A 45 -2.75 8.18 -0.07
CA THR A 45 -3.40 9.48 0.19
C THR A 45 -3.10 10.50 -0.91
N ASP A 46 -1.86 10.56 -1.39
CA ASP A 46 -1.41 11.42 -2.49
C ASP A 46 -2.15 11.10 -3.82
N LEU A 47 -2.48 9.83 -4.02
CA LEU A 47 -3.32 9.38 -5.13
C LEU A 47 -4.81 9.75 -4.99
N GLY A 48 -5.22 10.33 -3.85
CA GLY A 48 -6.60 10.72 -3.56
C GLY A 48 -7.44 9.64 -2.89
N TYR A 49 -6.81 8.64 -2.28
CA TYR A 49 -7.52 7.56 -1.56
C TYR A 49 -7.26 7.63 -0.06
N GLU A 50 -8.33 7.63 0.74
CA GLU A 50 -8.22 7.68 2.19
C GLU A 50 -7.86 6.30 2.79
N VAL A 51 -6.76 6.26 3.55
CA VAL A 51 -6.35 5.05 4.28
C VAL A 51 -6.98 5.06 5.67
N LYS A 52 -8.06 4.28 5.85
CA LYS A 52 -8.79 4.24 7.13
C LYS A 52 -8.05 3.56 8.27
N SER A 53 -7.24 2.56 7.96
CA SER A 53 -6.52 1.81 8.99
C SER A 53 -5.37 1.05 8.38
N VAL A 54 -4.19 1.18 8.99
CA VAL A 54 -2.99 0.42 8.63
C VAL A 54 -2.73 -0.56 9.76
N LYS A 55 -2.65 -1.85 9.42
CA LYS A 55 -2.35 -2.90 10.38
C LYS A 55 -1.11 -3.65 9.92
N THR A 56 0.00 -3.36 10.56
CA THR A 56 1.24 -4.13 10.44
C THR A 56 1.25 -5.21 11.51
N LYS A 57 1.82 -6.38 11.21
CA LYS A 57 1.98 -7.48 12.15
C LYS A 57 3.41 -7.96 12.13
#